data_AF-A0A965F0G0-F1
#
_entry.id   AF-A0A965F0G0-F1
#
_cell.length_a   1.000
_cell.length_b   1.000
_cell.length_c   1.000
_cell.angle_alpha   90.00
_cell.angle_beta   90.00
_cell.angle_gamma   90.00
#
_symmetry.space_group_name_H-M   'P 1'
#
loop_
_entity.id
_entity.type
_entity.pdbx_description
1 polymer ?
#
loop_
_entity_poly.entity_id
_entity_poly.type
_entity_poly.pdbx_seq_one_letter_code
_entity_poly.pdbx_strand_id
1 'polypeptide(L)' 'MRVMGVDPGLTRCGLSVIEGRGGRQVIALDV' A
#
# COMPACT_ATOMS: atom_id res chain seq x y z
N MET A 1 -8.29 0.12 1.75
CA MET A 1 -7.51 -1.04 2.26
C MET A 1 -6.46 -0.53 3.23
N ARG A 2 -6.11 -1.26 4.29
CA ARG A 2 -5.00 -0.90 5.18
C ARG A 2 -3.84 -1.85 4.92
N VAL A 3 -2.63 -1.31 4.78
CA VAL A 3 -1.41 -2.10 4.57
C VAL A 3 -0.40 -1.72 5.63
N MET A 4 0.23 -2.74 6.22
CA MET A 4 1.28 -2.58 7.22
C MET A 4 2.61 -3.02 6.61
N GLY A 5 3.60 -2.15 6.65
CA GLY A 5 4.99 -2.48 6.37
C GLY A 5 5.69 -2.94 7.64
N VAL A 6 6.50 -4.00 7.51
CA VAL A 6 7.36 -4.50 8.58
C VAL A 6 8.78 -4.57 8.05
N ASP A 7 9.70 -3.88 8.72
CA ASP A 7 11.14 -3.95 8.46
C ASP A 7 11.80 -4.76 9.59
N PRO A 8 12.12 -6.05 9.38
CA PRO A 8 12.63 -6.92 10.42
C PRO A 8 14.11 -6.63 10.72
N GLY A 9 14.43 -6.37 11.98
CA GLY A 9 15.79 -6.28 12.49
C GLY A 9 16.08 -7.30 13.59
N LEU A 10 17.36 -7.46 13.93
CA LEU A 10 17.81 -8.47 14.90
C LEU A 10 17.33 -8.21 16.34
N THR A 11 17.09 -6.93 16.68
CA THR A 11 16.67 -6.51 18.04
C THR A 11 15.49 -5.52 18.06
N ARG A 12 15.09 -5.01 16.89
CA ARG A 12 13.97 -4.08 16.73
C ARG A 12 13.40 -4.15 15.32
N CYS A 13 12.09 -4.03 15.20
CA CYS A 13 11.41 -3.92 13.92
C CYS A 13 11.01 -2.47 13.66
N GLY A 14 11.14 -2.03 12.41
CA GLY A 14 10.48 -0.81 11.92
C GLY A 14 9.04 -1.14 11.53
N LEU A 15 8.08 -0.28 11.90
CA LEU A 15 6.67 -0.45 11.56
C LEU A 15 6.14 0.80 10.86
N SER A 16 5.34 0.61 9.82
CA SER A 16 4.62 1.68 9.13
C SER A 16 3.23 1.21 8.71
N VAL A 17 2.28 2.15 8.62
CA VAL A 17 0.91 1.87 8.16
C VAL A 17 0.55 2.89 7.11
N ILE A 18 -0.08 2.41 6.04
CA ILE A 18 -0.63 3.28 5.00
C ILE A 18 -2.10 2.96 4.73
N GLU A 19 -2.83 4.03 4.43
CA GLU A 19 -4.22 3.96 4.03
C GLU A 19 -4.32 3.93 2.51
N GLY A 20 -4.67 2.76 1.98
CA GLY A 20 -4.89 2.55 0.55
C GLY A 20 -6.15 3.27 0.08
N ARG A 21 -5.98 4.13 -0.93
CA ARG A 21 -7.06 4.75 -1.71
C ARG A 21 -7.36 3.90 -2.95
N GLY A 22 -8.54 4.10 -3.53
CA GLY A 22 -8.89 3.49 -4.81
C GLY A 22 -8.00 4.00 -5.95
N GLY A 23 -7.86 3.19 -6.99
CA GLY A 23 -7.21 3.61 -8.24
C GLY A 23 -8.01 4.72 -8.93
N ARG A 24 -7.39 5.41 -9.89
CA ARG A 24 -8.08 6.40 -10.72
C ARG A 24 -9.18 5.70 -11.51
N GLN A 25 -10.36 6.32 -11.57
CA GLN A 25 -11.41 5.88 -12.47
C GLN A 25 -10.93 6.04 -13.92
N VAL A 26 -10.92 4.93 -14.65
CA VAL A 26 -10.57 4.89 -16.07
C VAL A 26 -11.75 4.29 -16.83
N ILE A 27 -11.98 4.82 -18.03
CA ILE A 27 -12.92 4.24 -19.00
C ILE A 27 -12.11 3.54 -20.08
N ALA A 28 -12.54 2.35 -20.48
CA ALA A 28 -11.97 1.69 -21.65
C ALA A 28 -12.41 2.45 -22.91
N LEU A 29 -11.47 2.70 -23.81
CA LEU A 29 -11.72 3.25 -25.14
C LEU A 29 -11.39 2.18 -26.16
N ASP A 30 -12.28 1.98 -27.12
CA ASP A 30 -12.10 1.12 -28.28
C ASP A 30 -11.69 2.02 -29.47
N VAL A 31 -10.71 1.58 -30.28
CA VAL A 31 -10.16 2.32 -31.43
C VAL A 31 -10.18 1.47 -32.70
#